data_AF-A0A5N8VLT4-F1
#
_entry.id   AF-A0A5N8VLT4-F1
#
_cell.length_a   1.000
_cell.length_b   1.000
_cell.length_c   1.000
_cell.angle_alpha   90.00
_cell.angle_beta   90.00
_cell.angle_gamma   90.00
#
_symmetry.space_group_name_H-M   'P 1'
#
loop_
_entity.id
_entity.type
_entity.pdbx_description
1 polymer ?
#
loop_
_entity_poly.entity_id
_entity_poly.type
_entity_poly.pdbx_seq_one_letter_code
_entity_poly.pdbx_strand_id
1 'polypeptide(L)'
;MRQPERCAEGAGPFTTRLTWHVPGGSTTVWESRIARRRGTLAVRPPGAGAGRHTRADDVGIGRLRRLNLVSALAFVVGGALFAAGAAVAQFGSGDATLCASIYFVGGLFFNTGGYVSLLQVINAPRHTGGGEGRLITPRWRWWSYEPMRVDWLCAFVLFAGTLVFAVSLLDSFLRGLSVQQVNRLVWAPDVIGCVLFLISGHLGFVEICHGRFCLRRRSLGWWIVAVNQLGSVLFMLSAIAAFTRPASGGLVNAGIANWGTLTGALSFSLAGVLQLCEHP
;
A
#
# COMPACT_ATOMS: atom_id res chain seq x y z
N MET A 1 14.66 37.38 14.97
CA MET A 1 13.48 36.49 15.14
C MET A 1 13.99 35.06 15.29
N ARG A 2 13.89 34.45 16.47
CA ARG A 2 14.30 33.03 16.66
C ARG A 2 13.29 32.15 15.93
N GLN A 3 13.76 31.28 15.03
CA GLN A 3 12.90 30.25 14.44
C GLN A 3 12.33 29.38 15.57
N PRO A 4 11.03 29.05 15.56
CA PRO A 4 10.47 28.13 16.55
C PRO A 4 11.23 26.80 16.44
N GLU A 5 11.73 26.29 17.57
CA GLU A 5 12.44 25.01 17.61
C GLU A 5 11.54 23.91 17.04
N ARG A 6 11.96 23.33 15.91
CA ARG A 6 11.30 22.19 15.25
C ARG A 6 12.17 20.97 15.42
N CYS A 7 11.60 19.92 16.02
CA CYS A 7 12.23 18.61 16.08
C CYS A 7 11.61 17.71 15.00
N ALA A 8 12.45 17.21 14.10
CA ALA A 8 12.04 16.27 13.06
C ALA A 8 12.57 14.86 13.41
N GLU A 9 11.67 13.89 13.43
CA GLU A 9 11.97 12.47 13.61
C GLU A 9 11.67 11.72 12.31
N GLY A 10 12.45 10.67 12.03
CA GLY A 10 12.51 10.11 10.69
C GLY A 10 13.40 8.89 10.54
N ALA A 11 13.39 8.37 9.32
CA ALA A 11 14.25 7.28 8.88
C ALA A 11 15.08 7.75 7.69
N GLY A 12 16.39 7.83 7.84
CA GLY A 12 17.28 8.35 6.80
C GLY A 12 16.83 9.75 6.33
N PRO A 13 16.60 9.96 5.02
CA PRO A 13 16.20 11.27 4.50
C PRO A 13 14.72 11.63 4.76
N PHE A 14 13.92 10.71 5.31
CA PHE A 14 12.48 10.86 5.41
C PHE A 14 12.03 11.38 6.77
N THR A 15 11.28 12.48 6.78
CA THR A 15 10.56 12.95 7.98
C THR A 15 9.24 12.19 8.12
N THR A 16 9.04 11.52 9.25
CA THR A 16 7.80 10.75 9.55
C THR A 16 7.03 11.34 10.72
N ARG A 17 7.69 12.18 11.53
CA ARG A 17 7.09 12.90 12.65
C ARG A 17 7.76 14.25 12.84
N LEU A 18 6.95 15.27 13.12
CA LEU A 18 7.41 16.65 13.33
C LEU A 18 6.79 17.18 14.62
N THR A 19 7.61 17.74 15.49
CA THR A 19 7.18 18.40 16.73
C THR A 19 7.64 19.85 16.71
N TRP A 20 6.73 20.79 16.98
CA TRP A 20 7.06 22.22 17.03
C TRP A 20 6.26 22.96 18.10
N HIS A 21 6.82 24.08 18.55
CA HIS A 21 6.16 24.99 19.48
C HIS A 21 5.38 26.08 18.73
N VAL A 22 4.15 26.32 19.16
CA VAL A 22 3.23 27.33 18.62
C VAL A 22 3.32 28.60 19.49
N PRO A 23 3.22 29.82 18.92
CA PRO A 23 3.09 31.05 19.70
C PRO A 23 1.90 30.92 20.67
N GLY A 24 2.16 30.97 21.98
CA GLY A 24 1.18 30.63 23.03
C GLY A 24 1.52 29.41 23.88
N GLY A 25 2.71 28.81 23.70
CA GLY A 25 3.24 27.77 24.61
C GLY A 25 2.71 26.35 24.35
N SER A 26 1.89 26.16 23.32
CA SER A 26 1.40 24.84 22.94
C SER A 26 2.42 24.09 22.08
N THR A 27 2.55 22.77 22.28
CA THR A 27 3.39 21.89 21.47
C THR A 27 2.50 21.11 20.49
N THR A 28 2.79 21.19 19.19
CA THR A 28 2.08 20.39 18.17
C THR A 28 2.96 19.23 17.71
N VAL A 29 2.36 18.05 17.59
CA VAL A 29 2.97 16.82 17.07
C VAL A 29 2.17 16.37 15.85
N TRP A 30 2.85 16.33 14.71
CA TRP A 30 2.37 15.77 13.46
C TRP A 30 3.05 14.44 13.19
N GLU A 31 2.27 13.45 12.76
CA GLU A 31 2.78 12.15 12.29
C GLU A 31 2.22 11.90 10.89
N SER A 32 3.09 11.53 9.95
CA SER A 32 2.76 11.33 8.54
C SER A 32 1.51 10.45 8.35
N ARG A 33 1.54 9.25 8.93
CA ARG A 33 0.47 8.27 8.77
C ARG A 33 -0.84 8.71 9.40
N ILE A 34 -0.79 9.32 10.60
CA ILE A 34 -1.99 9.75 11.32
C ILE A 34 -2.66 10.92 10.60
N ALA A 35 -1.88 11.90 10.12
CA ALA A 35 -2.42 13.00 9.33
C ALA A 35 -3.00 12.51 8.00
N ARG A 36 -2.35 11.56 7.33
CA ARG A 36 -2.81 11.01 6.05
C ARG A 36 -4.04 10.11 6.18
N ARG A 37 -4.08 9.21 7.17
CA ARG A 37 -5.16 8.22 7.32
C ARG A 37 -6.34 8.75 8.11
N ARG A 38 -6.10 9.62 9.09
CA ARG A 38 -7.14 10.14 9.99
C ARG A 38 -7.38 11.63 9.89
N GLY A 39 -6.55 12.37 9.15
CA GLY A 39 -6.69 13.82 9.07
C GLY A 39 -6.53 14.50 10.43
N THR A 40 -5.70 13.96 11.32
CA THR A 40 -5.50 14.51 12.67
C THR A 40 -4.05 14.84 12.96
N LEU A 41 -3.82 15.86 13.80
CA LEU A 41 -2.55 16.12 14.48
C LEU A 41 -2.81 16.30 15.98
N ALA A 42 -1.82 16.06 16.83
CA ALA A 42 -1.94 16.24 18.27
C ALA A 42 -1.42 17.62 18.68
N VAL A 43 -2.20 18.36 19.46
CA VAL A 43 -1.83 19.65 20.05
C VAL A 43 -1.87 19.51 21.56
N ARG A 44 -0.75 19.77 22.23
CA ARG A 44 -0.66 19.80 23.69
C ARG A 44 -0.59 21.25 24.16
N PRO A 45 -1.64 21.77 24.84
CA PRO A 45 -1.61 23.09 25.46
C PRO A 45 -0.56 23.17 26.58
N PRO A 46 -0.05 24.37 26.91
CA PRO A 46 0.82 24.56 28.06
C PRO A 46 0.08 24.19 29.35
N GLY A 47 0.73 23.42 30.23
CA GLY A 47 0.17 23.01 31.53
C GLY A 47 -0.88 21.89 31.48
N ALA A 48 -1.30 21.42 30.30
CA ALA A 48 -2.24 20.31 30.18
C ALA A 48 -1.53 18.94 30.24
N GLY A 49 -2.04 18.04 31.10
CA GLY A 49 -1.52 16.67 31.21
C GLY A 49 -1.76 15.79 29.98
N ALA A 50 -2.74 16.13 29.13
CA ALA A 50 -3.10 15.38 27.93
C ALA A 50 -3.16 16.29 26.68
N GLY A 51 -2.72 15.76 25.54
CA GLY A 51 -2.86 16.42 24.24
C GLY A 51 -4.26 16.25 23.65
N ARG A 52 -4.75 17.26 22.94
CA ARG A 52 -5.99 17.22 22.16
C ARG A 52 -5.66 16.92 20.70
N HIS A 53 -6.52 16.17 20.00
CA HIS A 53 -6.39 16.00 18.55
C HIS A 53 -7.19 17.07 17.81
N THR A 54 -6.53 17.76 16.89
CA THR A 54 -7.17 18.67 15.93
C THR A 54 -7.38 17.93 14.61
N ARG A 55 -8.56 18.08 14.02
CA ARG A 55 -8.94 17.46 12.74
C ARG A 55 -8.76 18.43 11.57
N ALA A 56 -8.54 17.88 10.39
CA ALA A 56 -8.67 18.58 9.12
C ALA A 56 -10.11 19.05 8.90
N ASP A 57 -10.31 19.93 7.92
CA ASP A 57 -11.64 20.39 7.52
C ASP A 57 -12.53 19.24 6.97
N ASP A 58 -13.85 19.48 6.93
CA ASP A 58 -14.82 18.47 6.50
C ASP A 58 -14.56 17.99 5.06
N VAL A 59 -14.03 18.87 4.21
CA VAL A 59 -13.62 18.55 2.84
C VAL A 59 -12.47 17.53 2.85
N GLY A 60 -11.43 17.76 3.67
CA GLY A 60 -10.31 16.86 3.83
C GLY A 60 -10.74 15.49 4.36
N ILE A 61 -11.55 15.47 5.42
CA ILE A 61 -12.07 14.24 6.02
C ILE A 61 -12.95 13.47 5.02
N GLY A 62 -13.83 14.15 4.30
CA GLY A 62 -14.67 13.55 3.28
C GLY A 62 -13.86 12.92 2.14
N ARG A 63 -12.80 13.58 1.69
CA ARG A 63 -11.88 13.05 0.66
C ARG A 63 -11.13 11.82 1.16
N LEU A 64 -10.57 11.87 2.37
CA LEU A 64 -9.86 10.73 2.97
C LEU A 64 -10.77 9.50 3.07
N ARG A 65 -12.00 9.69 3.56
CA ARG A 65 -12.98 8.60 3.69
C ARG A 65 -13.32 7.97 2.34
N ARG A 66 -13.64 8.78 1.32
CA ARG A 66 -14.01 8.29 -0.02
C ARG A 66 -12.86 7.54 -0.68
N LEU A 67 -11.66 8.11 -0.66
CA LEU A 67 -10.50 7.48 -1.29
C LEU A 67 -10.09 6.21 -0.55
N ASN A 68 -10.16 6.21 0.79
CA ASN A 68 -9.90 5.00 1.57
C ASN A 68 -10.89 3.89 1.22
N LEU A 69 -12.18 4.22 1.12
CA LEU A 69 -13.23 3.27 0.74
C LEU A 69 -12.96 2.67 -0.65
N VAL A 70 -12.71 3.51 -1.66
CA VAL A 70 -12.47 3.05 -3.04
C VAL A 70 -11.23 2.17 -3.12
N SER A 71 -10.11 2.61 -2.51
CA SER A 71 -8.86 1.84 -2.50
C SER A 71 -9.03 0.50 -1.78
N ALA A 72 -9.68 0.50 -0.61
CA ALA A 72 -9.86 -0.70 0.18
C ALA A 72 -10.78 -1.71 -0.51
N LEU A 73 -11.91 -1.27 -1.06
CA LEU A 73 -12.81 -2.14 -1.84
C LEU A 73 -12.12 -2.73 -3.07
N ALA A 74 -11.30 -1.92 -3.76
CA ALA A 74 -10.53 -2.41 -4.89
C ALA A 74 -9.56 -3.53 -4.48
N PHE A 75 -8.84 -3.40 -3.36
CA PHE A 75 -7.98 -4.48 -2.86
C PHE A 75 -8.77 -5.70 -2.36
N VAL A 76 -9.93 -5.51 -1.72
CA VAL A 76 -10.80 -6.61 -1.29
C VAL A 76 -11.27 -7.43 -2.48
N VAL A 77 -11.85 -6.77 -3.49
CA VAL A 77 -12.40 -7.42 -4.69
C VAL A 77 -11.28 -8.01 -5.54
N GLY A 78 -10.18 -7.27 -5.74
CA GLY A 78 -9.01 -7.75 -6.46
C GLY A 78 -8.41 -9.00 -5.82
N GLY A 79 -8.19 -8.98 -4.51
CA GLY A 79 -7.69 -10.14 -3.76
C GLY A 79 -8.65 -11.33 -3.78
N ALA A 80 -9.96 -11.10 -3.68
CA ALA A 80 -10.95 -12.17 -3.77
C ALA A 80 -10.98 -12.83 -5.16
N LEU A 81 -10.89 -12.03 -6.24
CA LEU A 81 -10.78 -12.56 -7.60
C LEU A 81 -9.49 -13.35 -7.79
N PHE A 82 -8.35 -12.87 -7.29
CA PHE A 82 -7.10 -13.63 -7.32
C PHE A 82 -7.18 -14.96 -6.57
N ALA A 83 -7.82 -14.96 -5.39
CA ALA A 83 -8.06 -16.19 -4.64
C ALA A 83 -8.96 -17.16 -5.43
N ALA A 84 -10.01 -16.64 -6.07
CA ALA A 84 -10.88 -17.44 -6.94
C ALA A 84 -10.11 -18.02 -8.15
N GLY A 85 -9.28 -17.20 -8.82
CA GLY A 85 -8.44 -17.66 -9.92
C GLY A 85 -7.47 -18.77 -9.51
N ALA A 86 -6.87 -18.66 -8.32
CA ALA A 86 -5.99 -19.68 -7.76
C ALA A 86 -6.74 -20.96 -7.39
N ALA A 87 -7.95 -20.84 -6.83
CA ALA A 87 -8.80 -21.99 -6.54
C ALA A 87 -9.24 -22.72 -7.81
N VAL A 88 -9.64 -21.99 -8.87
CA VAL A 88 -9.97 -22.60 -10.17
C VAL A 88 -8.74 -23.26 -10.78
N ALA A 89 -7.56 -22.67 -10.70
CA ALA A 89 -6.32 -23.29 -11.18
C ALA A 89 -5.91 -24.54 -10.40
N GLN A 90 -6.23 -24.61 -9.10
CA GLN A 90 -5.86 -25.72 -8.23
C GLN A 90 -6.86 -26.89 -8.28
N PHE A 91 -8.16 -26.60 -8.41
CA PHE A 91 -9.24 -27.59 -8.28
C PHE A 91 -10.09 -27.75 -9.54
N GLY A 92 -9.98 -26.83 -10.51
CA GLY A 92 -10.78 -26.83 -11.74
C GLY A 92 -10.22 -27.74 -12.83
N SER A 93 -11.12 -28.26 -13.68
CA SER A 93 -10.82 -29.24 -14.73
C SER A 93 -10.34 -28.64 -16.07
N GLY A 94 -9.66 -27.48 -16.07
CA GLY A 94 -8.76 -27.15 -17.19
C GLY A 94 -9.12 -26.02 -18.17
N ASP A 95 -9.92 -25.00 -17.81
CA ASP A 95 -9.99 -23.79 -18.65
C ASP A 95 -8.97 -22.72 -18.18
N ALA A 96 -7.78 -22.76 -18.78
CA ALA A 96 -6.73 -21.78 -18.54
C ALA A 96 -7.16 -20.34 -18.87
N THR A 97 -8.12 -20.17 -19.79
CA THR A 97 -8.63 -18.86 -20.20
C THR A 97 -9.52 -18.26 -19.12
N LEU A 98 -10.34 -19.09 -18.48
CA LEU A 98 -11.15 -18.66 -17.34
C LEU A 98 -10.25 -18.19 -16.19
N CYS A 99 -9.22 -18.96 -15.83
CA CYS A 99 -8.25 -18.56 -14.80
C CYS A 99 -7.57 -17.23 -15.13
N ALA A 100 -7.02 -17.11 -16.36
CA ALA A 100 -6.36 -15.89 -16.82
C ALA A 100 -7.31 -14.68 -16.81
N SER A 101 -8.57 -14.87 -17.20
CA SER A 101 -9.59 -13.81 -17.20
C SER A 101 -9.89 -13.33 -15.78
N ILE A 102 -10.07 -14.26 -14.83
CA ILE A 102 -10.32 -13.93 -13.42
C ILE A 102 -9.14 -13.13 -12.84
N TYR A 103 -7.91 -13.58 -13.08
CA TYR A 103 -6.72 -12.86 -12.63
C TYR A 103 -6.59 -11.48 -13.28
N PHE A 104 -6.84 -11.37 -14.59
CA PHE A 104 -6.78 -10.10 -15.30
C PHE A 104 -7.76 -9.06 -14.72
N VAL A 105 -9.02 -9.46 -14.50
CA VAL A 105 -10.03 -8.59 -13.86
C VAL A 105 -9.59 -8.20 -12.45
N GLY A 106 -9.07 -9.16 -11.66
CA GLY A 106 -8.49 -8.88 -10.35
C GLY A 106 -7.35 -7.85 -10.41
N GLY A 107 -6.50 -7.92 -11.44
CA GLY A 107 -5.38 -7.02 -11.65
C GLY A 107 -5.80 -5.58 -11.92
N LEU A 108 -6.91 -5.39 -12.65
CA LEU A 108 -7.51 -4.06 -12.86
C LEU A 108 -7.97 -3.42 -11.54
N PHE A 109 -8.52 -4.21 -10.63
CA PHE A 109 -8.86 -3.75 -9.29
C PHE A 109 -7.60 -3.39 -8.48
N PHE A 110 -6.53 -4.20 -8.54
CA PHE A 110 -5.26 -3.86 -7.89
C PHE A 110 -4.67 -2.55 -8.43
N ASN A 111 -4.69 -2.33 -9.75
CA ASN A 111 -4.26 -1.07 -10.36
C ASN A 111 -5.07 0.13 -9.85
N THR A 112 -6.39 -0.03 -9.78
CA THR A 112 -7.29 0.99 -9.25
C THR A 112 -6.95 1.28 -7.78
N GLY A 113 -6.77 0.23 -6.96
CA GLY A 113 -6.39 0.35 -5.55
C GLY A 113 -5.04 1.04 -5.35
N GLY A 114 -4.04 0.70 -6.16
CA GLY A 114 -2.71 1.31 -6.16
C GLY A 114 -2.76 2.80 -6.53
N TYR A 115 -3.44 3.15 -7.63
CA TYR A 115 -3.56 4.55 -8.06
C TYR A 115 -4.33 5.40 -7.04
N VAL A 116 -5.45 4.87 -6.51
CA VAL A 116 -6.24 5.59 -5.49
C VAL A 116 -5.45 5.71 -4.18
N SER A 117 -4.58 4.76 -3.84
CA SER A 117 -3.64 4.89 -2.72
C SER A 117 -2.64 6.03 -2.93
N LEU A 118 -2.14 6.20 -4.16
CA LEU A 118 -1.28 7.32 -4.52
C LEU A 118 -2.06 8.66 -4.43
N LEU A 119 -3.29 8.71 -4.94
CA LEU A 119 -4.16 9.90 -4.81
C LEU A 119 -4.43 10.29 -3.35
N GLN A 120 -4.59 9.31 -2.46
CA GLN A 120 -4.73 9.56 -1.01
C GLN A 120 -3.52 10.30 -0.46
N VAL A 121 -2.31 9.91 -0.85
CA VAL A 121 -1.07 10.52 -0.37
C VAL A 121 -0.88 11.93 -0.96
N ILE A 122 -1.16 12.09 -2.25
CA ILE A 122 -1.03 13.37 -2.97
C ILE A 122 -1.95 14.44 -2.35
N ASN A 123 -3.20 14.04 -2.06
CA ASN A 123 -4.27 14.92 -1.60
C ASN A 123 -4.48 14.91 -0.07
N ALA A 124 -3.58 14.27 0.69
CA ALA A 124 -3.65 14.23 2.14
C ALA A 124 -3.57 15.65 2.75
N PRO A 125 -4.31 15.92 3.85
CA PRO A 125 -4.16 17.17 4.59
C PRO A 125 -2.72 17.37 5.07
N ARG A 126 -2.18 18.58 4.87
CA ARG A 126 -0.77 18.90 5.17
C ARG A 126 -0.68 19.88 6.33
N HIS A 127 0.38 19.77 7.13
CA HIS A 127 0.71 20.82 8.10
C HIS A 127 1.24 22.06 7.36
N THR A 128 1.00 23.25 7.89
CA THR A 128 1.69 24.47 7.46
C THR A 128 2.82 24.80 8.42
N GLY A 129 4.01 25.04 7.88
CA GLY A 129 5.15 25.47 8.69
C GLY A 129 4.86 26.80 9.36
N GLY A 130 4.72 26.80 10.69
CA GLY A 130 4.52 28.01 11.50
C GLY A 130 3.07 28.37 11.81
N GLY A 131 2.09 27.54 11.41
CA GLY A 131 0.67 27.76 11.72
C GLY A 131 0.23 27.28 13.11
N GLU A 132 -0.99 27.66 13.49
CA GLU A 132 -1.70 27.40 14.76
C GLU A 132 -2.04 25.91 15.04
N GLY A 133 -1.23 24.95 14.56
CA GLY A 133 -1.50 23.52 14.75
C GLY A 133 -2.71 23.01 13.96
N ARG A 134 -2.88 23.48 12.72
CA ARG A 134 -3.99 23.09 11.82
C ARG A 134 -3.48 22.32 10.59
N LEU A 135 -4.29 21.39 10.11
CA LEU A 135 -4.11 20.73 8.82
C LEU A 135 -4.88 21.48 7.74
N ILE A 136 -4.22 21.72 6.61
CA ILE A 136 -4.82 22.36 5.43
C ILE A 136 -5.01 21.31 4.35
N THR A 137 -6.23 21.26 3.81
CA THR A 137 -6.55 20.40 2.67
C THR A 137 -6.09 21.06 1.38
N PRO A 138 -5.17 20.44 0.62
CA PRO A 138 -4.70 21.02 -0.63
C PRO A 138 -5.80 21.04 -1.71
N ARG A 139 -5.60 21.85 -2.75
CA ARG A 139 -6.41 21.74 -3.99
C ARG A 139 -6.21 20.35 -4.59
N TRP A 140 -7.28 19.82 -5.20
CA TRP A 140 -7.26 18.49 -5.79
C TRP A 140 -6.19 18.37 -6.88
N ARG A 141 -5.41 17.29 -6.83
CA ARG A 141 -4.37 16.95 -7.81
C ARG A 141 -4.46 15.48 -8.19
N TRP A 142 -4.39 15.20 -9.48
CA TRP A 142 -4.34 13.84 -10.03
C TRP A 142 -2.93 13.25 -10.04
N TRP A 143 -1.92 14.10 -9.87
CA TRP A 143 -0.51 13.72 -9.86
C TRP A 143 0.33 14.71 -9.03
N SER A 144 1.38 14.20 -8.38
CA SER A 144 2.50 15.00 -7.88
C SER A 144 3.75 14.14 -7.81
N TYR A 145 4.92 14.77 -7.79
CA TYR A 145 6.21 14.10 -7.65
C TYR A 145 6.88 14.55 -6.34
N GLU A 146 6.83 13.71 -5.32
CA GLU A 146 7.31 14.03 -3.97
C GLU A 146 8.14 12.88 -3.37
N PRO A 147 9.25 12.46 -4.03
CA PRO A 147 10.02 11.26 -3.66
C PRO A 147 10.67 11.35 -2.28
N MET A 148 10.85 12.55 -1.73
CA MET A 148 11.39 12.79 -0.40
C MET A 148 10.39 12.52 0.73
N ARG A 149 9.17 12.09 0.39
CA ARG A 149 8.19 11.64 1.38
C ARG A 149 8.05 10.12 1.30
N VAL A 150 8.25 9.45 2.43
CA VAL A 150 8.16 7.99 2.51
C VAL A 150 6.78 7.47 2.15
N ASP A 151 5.71 8.20 2.49
CA ASP A 151 4.34 7.81 2.18
C ASP A 151 4.06 7.87 0.67
N TRP A 152 4.62 8.87 -0.03
CA TRP A 152 4.52 9.00 -1.48
C TRP A 152 5.33 7.91 -2.17
N LEU A 153 6.57 7.68 -1.74
CA LEU A 153 7.42 6.64 -2.31
C LEU A 153 6.80 5.24 -2.10
N CYS A 154 6.28 4.96 -0.90
CA CYS A 154 5.56 3.74 -0.59
C CYS A 154 4.38 3.49 -1.54
N ALA A 155 3.51 4.49 -1.72
CA ALA A 155 2.34 4.37 -2.60
C ALA A 155 2.70 4.36 -4.09
N PHE A 156 3.73 5.09 -4.50
CA PHE A 156 4.23 5.09 -5.87
C PHE A 156 4.81 3.73 -6.24
N VAL A 157 5.66 3.15 -5.39
CA VAL A 157 6.23 1.81 -5.60
C VAL A 157 5.14 0.74 -5.61
N LEU A 158 4.12 0.87 -4.75
CA LEU A 158 2.93 -0.01 -4.79
C LEU A 158 2.25 0.05 -6.16
N PHE A 159 1.92 1.25 -6.64
CA PHE A 159 1.24 1.44 -7.92
C PHE A 159 2.09 1.00 -9.10
N ALA A 160 3.40 1.29 -9.09
CA ALA A 160 4.32 0.78 -10.10
C ALA A 160 4.34 -0.76 -10.12
N GLY A 161 4.33 -1.40 -8.95
CA GLY A 161 4.20 -2.85 -8.82
C GLY A 161 2.93 -3.40 -9.45
N THR A 162 1.77 -2.75 -9.23
CA THR A 162 0.50 -3.21 -9.82
C THR A 162 0.49 -3.06 -11.34
N LEU A 163 1.13 -2.03 -11.88
CA LEU A 163 1.23 -1.82 -13.33
C LEU A 163 2.11 -2.89 -13.99
N VAL A 164 3.29 -3.17 -13.43
CA VAL A 164 4.20 -4.19 -13.96
C VAL A 164 3.55 -5.57 -13.86
N PHE A 165 2.89 -5.86 -12.75
CA PHE A 165 2.12 -7.08 -12.58
C PHE A 165 0.92 -7.18 -13.55
N ALA A 166 0.30 -6.07 -13.94
CA ALA A 166 -0.75 -6.09 -14.94
C ALA A 166 -0.23 -6.45 -16.35
N VAL A 167 1.03 -6.14 -16.66
CA VAL A 167 1.66 -6.59 -17.91
C VAL A 167 1.76 -8.11 -17.94
N SER A 168 2.21 -8.76 -16.86
CA SER A 168 2.25 -10.23 -16.83
C SER A 168 0.88 -10.87 -16.96
N LEU A 169 -0.17 -10.25 -16.40
CA LEU A 169 -1.55 -10.73 -16.55
C LEU A 169 -2.08 -10.57 -17.98
N LEU A 170 -1.77 -9.46 -18.63
CA LEU A 170 -2.15 -9.22 -20.02
C LEU A 170 -1.45 -10.23 -20.94
N ASP A 171 -0.14 -10.42 -20.76
CA ASP A 171 0.64 -11.37 -21.55
C ASP A 171 0.20 -12.82 -21.29
N SER A 172 -0.16 -13.17 -20.05
CA SER A 172 -0.72 -14.48 -19.72
C SER A 172 -2.11 -14.71 -20.33
N PHE A 173 -2.87 -13.65 -20.61
CA PHE A 173 -4.16 -13.74 -21.28
C PHE A 173 -4.00 -13.94 -22.80
N LEU A 174 -2.95 -13.40 -23.39
CA LEU A 174 -2.62 -13.57 -24.80
C LEU A 174 -2.06 -14.99 -25.05
N ARG A 175 -2.81 -15.83 -25.78
CA ARG A 175 -2.44 -17.24 -26.04
C ARG A 175 -1.23 -17.37 -26.99
N GLY A 176 -0.51 -18.50 -26.90
CA GLY A 176 0.48 -18.92 -27.91
C GLY A 176 1.95 -18.65 -27.59
N LEU A 177 2.30 -18.40 -26.31
CA LEU A 177 3.67 -18.13 -25.90
C LEU A 177 4.51 -19.41 -25.76
N SER A 178 5.72 -19.41 -26.31
CA SER A 178 6.75 -20.42 -26.02
C SER A 178 7.23 -20.36 -24.56
N VAL A 179 7.88 -21.41 -24.06
CA VAL A 179 8.43 -21.44 -22.68
C VAL A 179 9.36 -20.25 -22.39
N GLN A 180 10.19 -19.85 -23.37
CA GLN A 180 11.06 -18.67 -23.24
C GLN A 180 10.26 -17.38 -23.14
N GLN A 181 9.17 -17.26 -23.91
CA GLN A 181 8.26 -16.11 -23.84
C GLN A 181 7.47 -16.08 -22.52
N VAL A 182 7.02 -17.23 -22.00
CA VAL A 182 6.37 -17.30 -20.68
C VAL A 182 7.32 -16.81 -19.58
N ASN A 183 8.56 -17.30 -19.56
CA ASN A 183 9.54 -16.88 -18.56
C ASN A 183 9.90 -15.38 -18.67
N ARG A 184 9.86 -14.81 -19.87
CA ARG A 184 10.22 -13.39 -20.10
C ARG A 184 9.07 -12.41 -19.92
N LEU A 185 7.88 -12.75 -20.41
CA LEU A 185 6.72 -11.85 -20.51
C LEU A 185 5.75 -12.03 -19.34
N VAL A 186 5.67 -13.23 -18.76
CA VAL A 186 4.78 -13.51 -17.63
C VAL A 186 5.56 -13.56 -16.32
N TRP A 187 6.59 -14.40 -16.24
CA TRP A 187 7.31 -14.62 -14.98
C TRP A 187 8.19 -13.44 -14.55
N ALA A 188 8.96 -12.83 -15.46
CA ALA A 188 9.85 -11.73 -15.07
C ALA A 188 9.09 -10.49 -14.55
N PRO A 189 8.01 -10.00 -15.22
CA PRO A 189 7.22 -8.90 -14.67
C PRO A 189 6.49 -9.28 -13.38
N ASP A 190 6.06 -10.53 -13.22
CA ASP A 190 5.47 -11.02 -11.97
C ASP A 190 6.46 -10.91 -10.78
N VAL A 191 7.69 -11.40 -10.96
CA VAL A 191 8.75 -11.30 -9.95
C VAL A 191 9.09 -9.84 -9.65
N ILE A 192 9.21 -8.99 -10.67
CA ILE A 192 9.48 -7.55 -10.48
C ILE A 192 8.35 -6.90 -9.69
N GLY A 193 7.09 -7.20 -10.03
CA GLY A 193 5.91 -6.74 -9.30
C GLY A 193 5.95 -7.15 -7.82
N CYS A 194 6.25 -8.43 -7.55
CA CYS A 194 6.42 -8.94 -6.19
C CYS A 194 7.52 -8.22 -5.40
N VAL A 195 8.68 -7.97 -6.02
CA VAL A 195 9.78 -7.21 -5.40
C VAL A 195 9.33 -5.78 -5.07
N LEU A 196 8.62 -5.11 -5.98
CA LEU A 196 8.08 -3.77 -5.73
C LEU A 196 7.07 -3.78 -4.58
N PHE A 197 6.18 -4.78 -4.49
CA PHE A 197 5.26 -4.91 -3.36
C PHE A 197 5.99 -5.14 -2.02
N LEU A 198 7.07 -5.92 -2.01
CA LEU A 198 7.91 -6.10 -0.83
C LEU A 198 8.60 -4.79 -0.40
N ILE A 199 9.14 -4.03 -1.36
CA ILE A 199 9.76 -2.72 -1.09
C ILE A 199 8.71 -1.74 -0.54
N SER A 200 7.53 -1.68 -1.16
CA SER A 200 6.43 -0.83 -0.70
C SER A 200 6.01 -1.17 0.74
N GLY A 201 5.83 -2.45 1.07
CA GLY A 201 5.49 -2.89 2.42
C GLY A 201 6.57 -2.53 3.44
N HIS A 202 7.85 -2.68 3.07
CA HIS A 202 8.97 -2.27 3.92
C HIS A 202 8.96 -0.77 4.20
N LEU A 203 8.73 0.06 3.18
CA LEU A 203 8.57 1.51 3.35
C LEU A 203 7.36 1.86 4.25
N GLY A 204 6.30 1.06 4.22
CA GLY A 204 5.16 1.19 5.13
C GLY A 204 5.54 0.97 6.59
N PHE A 205 6.40 -0.02 6.88
CA PHE A 205 6.94 -0.22 8.22
C PHE A 205 7.85 0.92 8.65
N VAL A 206 8.67 1.45 7.73
CA VAL A 206 9.52 2.61 7.97
C VAL A 206 8.68 3.84 8.36
N GLU A 207 7.54 4.08 7.68
CA GLU A 207 6.59 5.15 8.02
C GLU A 207 6.00 4.97 9.43
N ILE A 208 5.54 3.76 9.79
CA ILE A 208 4.89 3.48 11.08
C ILE A 208 5.86 3.52 12.26
N CYS A 209 7.06 3.01 12.05
CA CYS A 209 8.04 2.82 13.10
C CYS A 209 9.11 3.90 13.17
N HIS A 210 9.01 4.94 12.32
CA HIS A 210 9.97 6.05 12.27
C HIS A 210 11.42 5.55 12.10
N GLY A 211 11.62 4.51 11.28
CA GLY A 211 12.94 3.92 10.99
C GLY A 211 13.49 2.94 12.02
N ARG A 212 12.76 2.63 13.09
CA ARG A 212 13.15 1.63 14.10
C ARG A 212 12.33 0.35 13.94
N PHE A 213 12.76 -0.74 14.56
CA PHE A 213 11.87 -1.90 14.69
C PHE A 213 10.76 -1.58 15.70
N CYS A 214 9.50 -1.75 15.34
CA CYS A 214 8.38 -1.55 16.25
C CYS A 214 7.27 -2.59 16.07
N LEU A 215 6.81 -3.15 17.19
CA LEU A 215 5.68 -4.06 17.24
C LEU A 215 4.48 -3.36 17.90
N ARG A 216 3.58 -2.80 17.09
CA ARG A 216 2.40 -2.07 17.58
C ARG A 216 1.14 -2.92 17.49
N ARG A 217 1.03 -3.95 18.33
CA ARG A 217 -0.09 -4.94 18.32
C ARG A 217 -1.49 -4.32 18.42
N ARG A 218 -1.63 -3.16 19.06
CA ARG A 218 -2.90 -2.43 19.20
C ARG A 218 -3.21 -1.47 18.04
N SER A 219 -2.28 -1.30 17.09
CA SER A 219 -2.47 -0.42 15.94
C SER A 219 -3.05 -1.21 14.77
N LEU A 220 -4.30 -0.92 14.41
CA LEU A 220 -4.91 -1.42 13.18
C LEU A 220 -4.00 -1.14 11.97
N GLY A 221 -3.38 0.02 11.96
CA GLY A 221 -2.49 0.43 10.90
C GLY A 221 -1.23 -0.40 10.72
N TRP A 222 -0.70 -0.93 11.83
CA TRP A 222 0.43 -1.85 11.80
C TRP A 222 0.00 -3.21 11.24
N TRP A 223 -1.18 -3.70 11.62
CA TRP A 223 -1.75 -4.94 11.09
C TRP A 223 -2.03 -4.85 9.58
N ILE A 224 -2.55 -3.74 9.08
CA ILE A 224 -2.75 -3.54 7.63
C ILE A 224 -1.43 -3.73 6.87
N VAL A 225 -0.35 -3.08 7.33
CA VAL A 225 0.97 -3.19 6.67
C VAL A 225 1.56 -4.60 6.84
N ALA A 226 1.42 -5.21 8.01
CA ALA A 226 1.94 -6.55 8.27
C ALA A 226 1.25 -7.64 7.44
N VAL A 227 -0.07 -7.61 7.35
CA VAL A 227 -0.84 -8.56 6.52
C VAL A 227 -0.53 -8.35 5.04
N ASN A 228 -0.42 -7.11 4.58
CA ASN A 228 0.00 -6.80 3.21
C ASN A 228 1.42 -7.33 2.92
N GLN A 229 2.37 -7.11 3.83
CA GLN A 229 3.74 -7.61 3.69
C GLN A 229 3.79 -9.14 3.64
N LEU A 230 3.02 -9.82 4.49
CA LEU A 230 2.91 -11.28 4.46
C LEU A 230 2.36 -11.76 3.11
N GLY A 231 1.31 -11.11 2.60
CA GLY A 231 0.76 -11.37 1.28
C GLY A 231 1.81 -11.26 0.17
N SER A 232 2.61 -10.18 0.17
CA SER A 232 3.69 -9.98 -0.79
C SER A 232 4.78 -11.05 -0.71
N VAL A 233 5.12 -11.54 0.49
CA VAL A 233 6.09 -12.64 0.65
C VAL A 233 5.54 -13.95 0.08
N LEU A 234 4.28 -14.28 0.37
CA LEU A 234 3.63 -15.49 -0.15
C LEU A 234 3.50 -15.45 -1.68
N PHE A 235 3.17 -14.28 -2.25
CA PHE A 235 3.18 -14.06 -3.70
C PHE A 235 4.57 -14.22 -4.31
N MET A 236 5.62 -13.69 -3.67
CA MET A 236 6.99 -13.88 -4.14
C MET A 236 7.41 -15.35 -4.13
N LEU A 237 7.06 -16.09 -3.08
CA LEU A 237 7.30 -17.54 -3.01
C LEU A 237 6.54 -18.30 -4.11
N SER A 238 5.30 -17.87 -4.39
CA SER A 238 4.53 -18.39 -5.51
C SER A 238 5.23 -18.14 -6.86
N ALA A 239 5.64 -16.90 -7.13
CA ALA A 239 6.32 -16.52 -8.37
C ALA A 239 7.62 -17.32 -8.59
N ILE A 240 8.40 -17.56 -7.52
CA ILE A 240 9.59 -18.41 -7.58
C ILE A 240 9.21 -19.87 -7.92
N ALA A 241 8.16 -20.41 -7.28
CA ALA A 241 7.68 -21.77 -7.54
C ALA A 241 7.03 -21.94 -8.92
N ALA A 242 6.57 -20.83 -9.52
CA ALA A 242 5.99 -20.76 -10.85
C ALA A 242 7.04 -20.63 -11.98
N PHE A 243 8.34 -20.63 -11.66
CA PHE A 243 9.37 -20.64 -12.69
C PHE A 243 9.25 -21.90 -13.56
N THR A 244 9.22 -21.73 -14.89
CA THR A 244 9.10 -22.87 -15.82
C THR A 244 10.48 -23.36 -16.21
N ARG A 245 10.79 -24.62 -15.89
CA ARG A 245 12.09 -25.23 -16.19
C ARG A 245 12.26 -25.42 -17.70
N PRO A 246 13.28 -24.84 -18.35
CA PRO A 246 13.47 -24.95 -19.80
C PRO A 246 13.66 -26.40 -20.28
N ALA A 247 14.25 -27.25 -19.44
CA ALA A 247 14.55 -28.64 -19.78
C ALA A 247 13.34 -29.58 -19.77
N SER A 248 12.32 -29.29 -18.95
CA SER A 248 11.14 -30.16 -18.79
C SER A 248 9.83 -29.52 -19.23
N GLY A 249 9.79 -28.21 -19.48
CA GLY A 249 8.58 -27.47 -19.82
C GLY A 249 7.58 -27.33 -18.66
N GLY A 250 7.86 -27.93 -17.51
CA GLY A 250 7.00 -27.90 -16.31
C GLY A 250 7.44 -26.86 -15.29
N LEU A 251 6.48 -26.37 -14.51
CA LEU A 251 6.70 -25.50 -13.35
C LEU A 251 7.63 -26.17 -12.32
N VAL A 252 8.36 -25.38 -11.53
CA VAL A 252 9.16 -25.90 -10.41
C VAL A 252 8.26 -26.65 -9.43
N ASN A 253 7.16 -26.02 -8.99
CA ASN A 253 6.12 -26.69 -8.22
C ASN A 253 4.76 -25.97 -8.36
N ALA A 254 3.85 -26.56 -9.15
CA ALA A 254 2.54 -25.99 -9.39
C ALA A 254 1.67 -25.86 -8.12
N GLY A 255 1.78 -26.82 -7.19
CA GLY A 255 1.03 -26.78 -5.93
C GLY A 255 1.47 -25.63 -5.03
N ILE A 256 2.78 -25.43 -4.87
CA ILE A 256 3.31 -24.31 -4.07
C ILE A 256 2.94 -22.97 -4.72
N ALA A 257 3.01 -22.86 -6.05
CA ALA A 257 2.58 -21.67 -6.76
C ALA A 257 1.09 -21.36 -6.48
N ASN A 258 0.20 -22.32 -6.68
CA ASN A 258 -1.23 -22.10 -6.48
C ASN A 258 -1.58 -21.77 -5.01
N TRP A 259 -1.03 -22.50 -4.04
CA TRP A 259 -1.28 -22.22 -2.61
C TRP A 259 -0.67 -20.88 -2.16
N GLY A 260 0.52 -20.53 -2.67
CA GLY A 260 1.15 -19.25 -2.40
C GLY A 260 0.32 -18.08 -2.95
N THR A 261 -0.17 -18.19 -4.18
CA THR A 261 -1.06 -17.19 -4.79
C THR A 261 -2.38 -17.10 -4.02
N LEU A 262 -3.01 -18.23 -3.68
CA LEU A 262 -4.27 -18.26 -2.93
C LEU A 262 -4.13 -17.58 -1.57
N THR A 263 -3.15 -17.99 -0.76
CA THR A 263 -2.94 -17.45 0.59
C THR A 263 -2.45 -16.01 0.58
N GLY A 264 -1.61 -15.64 -0.40
CA GLY A 264 -1.22 -14.26 -0.63
C GLY A 264 -2.42 -13.37 -1.00
N ALA A 265 -3.30 -13.85 -1.88
CA ALA A 265 -4.47 -13.10 -2.34
C ALA A 265 -5.49 -12.88 -1.24
N LEU A 266 -5.73 -13.91 -0.40
CA LEU A 266 -6.53 -13.79 0.80
C LEU A 266 -5.94 -12.78 1.79
N SER A 267 -4.61 -12.73 1.90
CA SER A 267 -3.93 -11.73 2.75
C SER A 267 -4.18 -10.30 2.24
N PHE A 268 -4.07 -10.05 0.93
CA PHE A 268 -4.39 -8.74 0.36
C PHE A 268 -5.86 -8.35 0.55
N SER A 269 -6.77 -9.31 0.38
CA SER A 269 -8.20 -9.07 0.63
C SER A 269 -8.45 -8.72 2.10
N LEU A 270 -7.86 -9.48 3.04
CA LEU A 270 -7.93 -9.20 4.47
C LEU A 270 -7.35 -7.83 4.83
N ALA A 271 -6.19 -7.45 4.26
CA ALA A 271 -5.61 -6.12 4.45
C ALA A 271 -6.56 -5.01 3.97
N GLY A 272 -7.26 -5.22 2.85
CA GLY A 272 -8.32 -4.34 2.37
C GLY A 272 -9.49 -4.22 3.35
N VAL A 273 -9.97 -5.34 3.90
CA VAL A 273 -11.03 -5.32 4.94
C VAL A 273 -10.57 -4.56 6.18
N LEU A 274 -9.34 -4.79 6.65
CA LEU A 274 -8.77 -4.05 7.77
C LEU A 274 -8.66 -2.55 7.47
N GLN A 275 -8.33 -2.18 6.23
CA GLN A 275 -8.26 -0.80 5.79
C GLN A 275 -9.64 -0.13 5.75
N LEU A 276 -10.74 -0.85 5.49
CA LEU A 276 -12.09 -0.30 5.59
C LEU A 276 -12.42 0.16 7.02
N CYS A 277 -11.92 -0.56 8.03
CA CYS A 277 -12.10 -0.22 9.44
C CYS A 277 -11.23 0.96 9.91
N GLU A 278 -10.29 1.44 9.08
CA GLU A 278 -9.46 2.60 9.38
C GLU A 278 -10.21 3.89 9.00
N HIS A 279 -10.96 4.43 9.96
CA HIS A 279 -11.73 5.67 9.78
C HIS A 279 -10.99 6.93 10.27
N PRO A 280 -11.20 8.08 9.60
CA PRO A 280 -10.85 9.41 10.12
C PRO A 280 -11.71 9.86 11.30
#